data_AF-A0A327TNE7-F1
#
_entry.id   AF-A0A327TNE7-F1
#
_cell.length_a   1.000
_cell.length_b   1.000
_cell.length_c   1.000
_cell.angle_alpha   90.00
_cell.angle_beta   90.00
_cell.angle_gamma   90.00
#
_symmetry.space_group_name_H-M   'P 1'
#
loop_
_entity.id
_entity.type
_entity.pdbx_description
1 polymer ?
#
loop_
_entity_poly.entity_id
_entity_poly.type
_entity_poly.pdbx_seq_one_letter_code
_entity_poly.pdbx_strand_id
1 'polypeptide(L)'
;MSDWRVRAVRASKRPFSRPASRPADRTAAPEHSMDPRSEQHPHPDEPVSLERSVVDAAVYRDGRRIETPTSLAEIYRELPGKPGTMAWIGLYRPAEAQLVEAAEKFDLHELALEDAIVAHQRPKLERYGDTLFVVLRAARYLDDVEEVDFGEIHLFVGPDFVLTVRHSQSPDISMVRSRLEADPELLALGPEAVLYAVLDAVVDGYAPVIAGLQHDIDEIETEVFGGDPEVSRRIYELSREVIDFQRATGPLLEIMRSLEGGFQKYGTDEELQRYLRDVADHATYAAERVDGFRQMLQNILTVNATLVSQRQNEEMKQLAEAGHAQNDEIKKISSWAAILFAPTLIGTVYGMNFDEMPELHWMFGYPFAIGLMGVVCVSLYLIFKRRNWL
;
A
#
# COMPACT_ATOMS: atom_id res chain seq x y z
N MET A 1 -18.64 52.92 17.11
CA MET A 1 -19.77 52.44 16.29
C MET A 1 -19.27 52.26 14.86
N SER A 2 -18.64 51.12 14.62
CA SER A 2 -18.13 50.71 13.32
C SER A 2 -17.80 49.23 13.46
N ASP A 3 -18.51 48.36 12.76
CA ASP A 3 -17.96 47.06 12.35
C ASP A 3 -18.80 46.44 11.23
N TRP A 4 -18.27 46.65 10.02
CA TRP A 4 -17.83 45.62 9.09
C TRP A 4 -18.65 44.33 8.96
N ARG A 5 -19.33 44.21 7.81
CA ARG A 5 -19.98 43.01 7.30
C ARG A 5 -18.95 42.07 6.66
N VAL A 6 -18.85 40.83 7.15
CA VAL A 6 -18.08 39.77 6.48
C VAL A 6 -19.00 38.91 5.61
N ARG A 7 -18.55 38.71 4.37
CA ARG A 7 -19.15 37.94 3.29
C ARG A 7 -19.16 36.44 3.60
N ALA A 8 -20.26 35.79 3.26
CA ALA A 8 -20.38 34.34 3.20
C ALA A 8 -19.54 33.76 2.05
N VAL A 9 -18.69 32.78 2.37
CA VAL A 9 -18.03 31.91 1.38
C VAL A 9 -18.87 30.64 1.26
N ARG A 10 -19.36 30.36 0.05
CA ARG A 10 -20.10 29.16 -0.32
C ARG A 10 -19.15 27.96 -0.30
N ALA A 11 -19.46 26.97 0.53
CA ALA A 11 -18.85 25.63 0.44
C ALA A 11 -19.39 24.91 -0.82
N SER A 12 -18.49 24.55 -1.74
CA SER A 12 -18.80 23.67 -2.86
C SER A 12 -18.85 22.22 -2.39
N LYS A 13 -20.04 21.69 -2.12
CA LYS A 13 -20.27 20.25 -1.96
C LYS A 13 -20.19 19.59 -3.34
N ARG A 14 -19.14 18.79 -3.59
CA ARG A 14 -19.17 17.78 -4.67
C ARG A 14 -19.73 16.47 -4.08
N PRO A 15 -20.68 15.80 -4.74
CA PRO A 15 -21.20 14.53 -4.26
C PRO A 15 -20.29 13.37 -4.66
N PHE A 16 -19.90 12.56 -3.68
CA PHE A 16 -19.32 11.23 -3.91
C PHE A 16 -20.38 10.32 -4.55
N SER A 17 -20.12 9.84 -5.76
CA SER A 17 -20.92 8.81 -6.43
C SER A 17 -20.38 7.42 -6.09
N ARG A 18 -21.17 6.61 -5.37
CA ARG A 18 -20.94 5.18 -5.17
C ARG A 18 -21.21 4.40 -6.48
N PRO A 19 -20.39 3.43 -6.89
CA PRO A 19 -20.81 2.43 -7.86
C PRO A 19 -21.67 1.36 -7.19
N ALA A 20 -22.70 0.92 -7.90
CA ALA A 20 -23.71 -0.04 -7.47
C ALA A 20 -23.13 -1.47 -7.28
N SER A 21 -23.68 -2.15 -6.29
CA SER A 21 -23.45 -3.55 -5.93
C SER A 21 -23.83 -4.53 -7.06
N ARG A 22 -22.92 -5.47 -7.38
CA ARG A 22 -23.22 -6.69 -8.15
C ARG A 22 -23.68 -7.81 -7.21
N PRO A 23 -24.61 -8.69 -7.64
CA PRO A 23 -25.11 -9.78 -6.80
C PRO A 23 -24.08 -10.89 -6.68
N ALA A 24 -23.98 -11.47 -5.48
CA ALA A 24 -23.11 -12.60 -5.18
C ALA A 24 -23.62 -13.87 -5.86
N ASP A 25 -22.89 -14.34 -6.87
CA ASP A 25 -23.00 -15.70 -7.37
C ASP A 25 -22.10 -16.62 -6.52
N ARG A 26 -22.71 -17.60 -5.87
CA ARG A 26 -22.03 -18.63 -5.08
C ARG A 26 -22.02 -19.91 -5.89
N THR A 27 -20.98 -20.11 -6.71
CA THR A 27 -20.60 -21.45 -7.19
C THR A 27 -19.14 -21.49 -7.63
N ALA A 28 -18.45 -22.56 -7.20
CA ALA A 28 -17.10 -23.02 -7.58
C ALA A 28 -15.89 -22.18 -7.09
N ALA A 29 -15.05 -22.83 -6.29
CA ALA A 29 -13.69 -22.35 -6.00
C ALA A 29 -12.86 -22.42 -7.29
N PRO A 30 -12.13 -21.35 -7.70
CA PRO A 30 -11.22 -21.44 -8.81
C PRO A 30 -9.80 -21.64 -8.29
N GLU A 31 -9.28 -22.86 -8.38
CA GLU A 31 -7.86 -23.05 -8.66
C GLU A 31 -7.64 -22.61 -10.12
N HIS A 32 -7.62 -21.29 -10.35
CA HIS A 32 -7.17 -20.73 -11.63
C HIS A 32 -5.68 -20.41 -11.52
N SER A 33 -4.90 -21.19 -12.26
CA SER A 33 -3.57 -20.84 -12.77
C SER A 33 -3.50 -19.33 -13.05
N MET A 34 -2.66 -18.63 -12.30
CA MET A 34 -2.35 -17.20 -12.49
C MET A 34 -1.41 -17.06 -13.69
N ASP A 35 -1.97 -17.17 -14.90
CA ASP A 35 -1.33 -16.68 -16.12
C ASP A 35 -2.14 -15.46 -16.60
N PRO A 36 -1.57 -14.23 -16.61
CA PRO A 36 -2.31 -13.05 -17.05
C PRO A 36 -2.45 -12.95 -18.58
N ARG A 37 -2.03 -13.95 -19.37
CA ARG A 37 -2.03 -13.92 -20.85
C ARG A 37 -3.39 -14.18 -21.53
N SER A 38 -4.47 -13.56 -21.06
CA SER A 38 -5.79 -13.71 -21.72
C SER A 38 -6.15 -12.64 -22.74
N GLU A 39 -5.29 -11.66 -23.02
CA GLU A 39 -5.50 -10.75 -24.15
C GLU A 39 -4.26 -10.68 -25.05
N GLN A 40 -4.41 -11.19 -26.28
CA GLN A 40 -3.47 -11.17 -27.42
C GLN A 40 -2.44 -12.32 -27.51
N HIS A 41 -2.91 -13.53 -27.80
CA HIS A 41 -2.09 -14.50 -28.54
C HIS A 41 -2.11 -14.12 -30.04
N PRO A 42 -0.96 -13.88 -30.70
CA PRO A 42 -0.90 -13.87 -32.16
C PRO A 42 -1.30 -15.24 -32.70
N HIS A 43 -1.95 -15.28 -33.87
CA HIS A 43 -2.25 -16.54 -34.56
C HIS A 43 -0.94 -17.34 -34.78
N PRO A 44 -0.93 -18.67 -34.59
CA PRO A 44 0.29 -19.50 -34.58
C PRO A 44 1.03 -19.59 -35.93
N ASP A 45 0.49 -19.01 -37.00
CA ASP A 45 1.03 -19.10 -38.36
C ASP A 45 1.52 -17.76 -38.95
N GLU A 46 1.54 -16.67 -38.17
CA GLU A 46 2.07 -15.38 -38.64
C GLU A 46 3.54 -15.24 -38.23
N PRO A 47 4.51 -15.08 -39.16
CA PRO A 47 5.91 -14.88 -38.79
C PRO A 47 6.04 -13.58 -38.00
N VAL A 48 6.29 -13.70 -36.69
CA VAL A 48 6.49 -12.56 -35.80
C VAL A 48 7.82 -11.92 -36.15
N SER A 49 7.82 -10.86 -36.96
CA SER A 49 9.05 -10.12 -37.24
C SER A 49 9.51 -9.40 -35.96
N LEU A 50 10.81 -9.50 -35.64
CA LEU A 50 11.48 -8.76 -34.56
C LEU A 50 11.26 -7.24 -34.63
N GLU A 51 10.99 -6.72 -35.83
CA GLU A 51 10.78 -5.30 -36.13
C GLU A 51 9.67 -4.64 -35.31
N ARG A 52 8.67 -5.40 -34.84
CA ARG A 52 7.54 -4.83 -34.08
C ARG A 52 7.85 -4.55 -32.61
N SER A 53 8.89 -5.16 -32.04
CA SER A 53 9.21 -5.04 -30.61
C SER A 53 10.53 -4.34 -30.33
N VAL A 54 11.38 -4.16 -31.35
CA VAL A 54 12.53 -3.27 -31.28
C VAL A 54 12.03 -1.83 -31.24
N VAL A 55 12.24 -1.15 -30.11
CA VAL A 55 11.91 0.27 -29.97
C VAL A 55 13.02 1.15 -30.52
N ASP A 56 14.28 0.79 -30.24
CA ASP A 56 15.45 1.43 -30.82
C ASP A 56 16.63 0.45 -30.81
N ALA A 57 17.43 0.47 -31.86
CA ALA A 57 18.65 -0.30 -31.98
C ALA A 57 19.72 0.55 -32.67
N ALA A 58 20.88 0.66 -32.05
CA ALA A 58 21.96 1.50 -32.55
C ALA A 58 23.32 0.86 -32.31
N VAL A 59 24.22 1.06 -33.27
CA VAL A 59 25.64 0.72 -33.13
C VAL A 59 26.40 2.01 -32.86
N TYR A 60 27.23 1.98 -31.82
CA TYR A 60 28.10 3.06 -31.42
C TYR A 60 29.55 2.69 -31.74
N ARG A 61 30.36 3.69 -32.07
CA ARG A 61 31.82 3.59 -32.12
C ARG A 61 32.42 4.78 -31.41
N ASP A 62 33.28 4.53 -30.43
CA ASP A 62 33.94 5.57 -29.63
C ASP A 62 32.91 6.59 -29.08
N GLY A 63 31.79 6.08 -28.56
CA GLY A 63 30.70 6.87 -27.98
C GLY A 63 29.80 7.61 -28.96
N ARG A 64 29.95 7.41 -30.29
CA ARG A 64 29.11 8.05 -31.30
C ARG A 64 28.27 7.05 -32.06
N ARG A 65 26.98 7.35 -32.24
CA ARG A 65 26.05 6.55 -33.06
C ARG A 65 26.52 6.58 -34.51
N ILE A 66 26.84 5.41 -35.06
CA ILE A 66 27.32 5.27 -36.45
C ILE A 66 26.26 4.66 -37.36
N GLU A 67 25.46 3.73 -36.85
CA GLU A 67 24.48 2.98 -37.63
C GLU A 67 23.20 2.78 -36.82
N THR A 68 22.06 2.72 -37.51
CA THR A 68 20.75 2.37 -36.94
C THR A 68 20.23 1.16 -37.72
N PRO A 69 20.75 -0.03 -37.41
CA PRO A 69 20.39 -1.25 -38.11
C PRO A 69 18.91 -1.57 -37.92
N THR A 70 18.33 -2.22 -38.94
CA THR A 70 16.89 -2.50 -38.99
C THR A 70 16.54 -3.88 -38.44
N SER A 71 17.53 -4.73 -38.16
CA SER A 71 17.33 -6.07 -37.60
C SER A 71 18.45 -6.51 -36.65
N LEU A 72 18.15 -7.43 -35.72
CA LEU A 72 19.16 -8.04 -34.84
C LEU A 72 20.24 -8.80 -35.64
N ALA A 73 19.88 -9.37 -36.78
CA ALA A 73 20.81 -10.07 -37.66
C ALA A 73 21.80 -9.14 -38.38
N GLU A 74 21.44 -7.87 -38.61
CA GLU A 74 22.38 -6.84 -39.08
C GLU A 74 23.37 -6.46 -37.98
N ILE A 75 22.86 -6.19 -36.78
CA ILE A 75 23.68 -5.87 -35.60
C ILE A 75 24.74 -6.93 -35.35
N TYR A 76 24.33 -8.20 -35.29
CA TYR A 76 25.23 -9.30 -35.01
C TYR A 76 26.31 -9.49 -36.08
N ARG A 77 26.03 -9.12 -37.34
CA ARG A 77 27.03 -9.18 -38.41
C ARG A 77 28.05 -8.05 -38.35
N GLU A 78 27.68 -6.90 -37.78
CA GLU A 78 28.48 -5.69 -37.81
C GLU A 78 29.39 -5.49 -36.60
N LEU A 79 29.07 -6.16 -35.48
CA LEU A 79 29.80 -6.14 -34.22
C LEU A 79 31.20 -6.81 -34.27
N PRO A 80 31.37 -8.02 -34.83
CA PRO A 80 32.63 -8.75 -34.71
C PRO A 80 33.79 -8.03 -35.43
N GLY A 81 34.89 -7.80 -34.70
CA GLY A 81 36.18 -7.38 -35.27
C GLY A 81 36.40 -5.88 -35.43
N LYS A 82 35.55 -5.01 -34.88
CA LYS A 82 35.74 -3.55 -34.86
C LYS A 82 36.03 -3.08 -33.41
N PRO A 83 37.26 -2.68 -33.09
CA PRO A 83 37.57 -2.14 -31.76
C PRO A 83 36.73 -0.89 -31.46
N GLY A 84 36.31 -0.74 -30.20
CA GLY A 84 35.55 0.43 -29.74
C GLY A 84 34.10 0.49 -30.22
N THR A 85 33.57 -0.60 -30.81
CA THR A 85 32.14 -0.66 -31.18
C THR A 85 31.30 -1.39 -30.16
N MET A 86 30.09 -0.90 -29.93
CA MET A 86 29.06 -1.63 -29.20
C MET A 86 27.68 -1.45 -29.80
N ALA A 87 26.80 -2.42 -29.60
CA ALA A 87 25.39 -2.31 -29.95
C ALA A 87 24.54 -2.11 -28.71
N TRP A 88 23.59 -1.19 -28.75
CA TRP A 88 22.59 -1.07 -27.70
C TRP A 88 21.19 -1.23 -28.29
N ILE A 89 20.53 -2.31 -27.87
CA ILE A 89 19.25 -2.78 -28.37
C ILE A 89 18.20 -2.60 -27.27
N GLY A 90 17.08 -1.97 -27.61
CA GLY A 90 15.90 -1.84 -26.75
C GLY A 90 14.73 -2.64 -27.27
N LEU A 91 14.26 -3.61 -26.49
CA LEU A 91 13.05 -4.38 -26.72
C LEU A 91 11.96 -3.93 -25.76
N TYR A 92 10.74 -3.73 -26.27
CA TYR A 92 9.56 -3.45 -25.46
C TYR A 92 8.54 -4.58 -25.61
N ARG A 93 8.23 -5.22 -24.49
CA ARG A 93 7.31 -6.37 -24.39
C ARG A 93 7.53 -7.36 -25.54
N PRO A 94 8.76 -7.89 -25.73
CA PRO A 94 9.02 -8.82 -26.81
C PRO A 94 8.24 -10.12 -26.62
N ALA A 95 7.86 -10.75 -27.73
CA ALA A 95 7.36 -12.10 -27.75
C ALA A 95 8.48 -13.09 -27.40
N GLU A 96 8.13 -14.27 -26.89
CA GLU A 96 9.08 -15.32 -26.52
C GLU A 96 10.04 -15.67 -27.66
N ALA A 97 9.53 -15.87 -28.88
CA ALA A 97 10.35 -16.18 -30.05
C ALA A 97 11.42 -15.12 -30.36
N GLN A 98 11.13 -13.84 -30.06
CA GLN A 98 12.07 -12.74 -30.28
C GLN A 98 13.20 -12.75 -29.24
N LEU A 99 12.89 -13.12 -27.99
CA LEU A 99 13.90 -13.30 -26.94
C LEU A 99 14.78 -14.52 -27.21
N VAL A 100 14.20 -15.63 -27.68
CA VAL A 100 14.94 -16.84 -28.09
C VAL A 100 15.91 -16.52 -29.22
N GLU A 101 15.48 -15.79 -30.25
CA GLU A 101 16.38 -15.38 -31.34
C GLU A 101 17.51 -14.48 -30.84
N ALA A 102 17.20 -13.51 -29.96
CA ALA A 102 18.24 -12.68 -29.34
C ALA A 102 19.22 -13.53 -28.51
N ALA A 103 18.74 -14.54 -27.79
CA ALA A 103 19.57 -15.44 -27.02
C ALA A 103 20.52 -16.26 -27.88
N GLU A 104 20.05 -16.80 -29.00
CA GLU A 104 20.90 -17.54 -29.95
C GLU A 104 21.97 -16.64 -30.59
N LYS A 105 21.65 -15.38 -30.90
CA LYS A 105 22.61 -14.44 -31.52
C LYS A 105 23.65 -13.96 -30.52
N PHE A 106 23.24 -13.58 -29.32
CA PHE A 106 24.12 -12.96 -28.33
C PHE A 106 24.67 -13.95 -27.30
N ASP A 107 24.49 -15.26 -27.53
CA ASP A 107 24.91 -16.35 -26.64
C ASP A 107 24.44 -16.14 -25.19
N LEU A 108 23.16 -15.77 -25.04
CA LEU A 108 22.56 -15.52 -23.73
C LEU A 108 22.28 -16.85 -23.02
N HIS A 109 22.65 -16.92 -21.75
CA HIS A 109 22.48 -18.13 -20.95
C HIS A 109 20.99 -18.49 -20.76
N GLU A 110 20.65 -19.77 -20.88
CA GLU A 110 19.27 -20.28 -20.85
C GLU A 110 18.49 -19.85 -19.59
N LEU A 111 19.10 -19.92 -18.41
CA LEU A 111 18.48 -19.46 -17.15
C LEU A 111 18.11 -17.96 -17.17
N ALA A 112 18.98 -17.11 -17.75
CA ALA A 112 18.71 -15.68 -17.84
C ALA A 112 17.64 -15.37 -18.91
N LEU A 113 17.58 -16.17 -19.97
CA LEU A 113 16.51 -16.11 -20.96
C LEU A 113 15.15 -16.51 -20.35
N GLU A 114 15.10 -17.60 -19.58
CA GLU A 114 13.89 -18.04 -18.87
C GLU A 114 13.35 -16.92 -17.97
N ASP A 115 14.22 -16.30 -17.17
CA ASP A 115 13.85 -15.18 -16.32
C ASP A 115 13.33 -13.97 -17.13
N ALA A 116 13.92 -13.72 -18.30
CA ALA A 116 13.47 -12.65 -19.19
C ALA A 116 12.11 -12.92 -19.87
N ILE A 117 11.75 -14.19 -20.08
CA ILE A 117 10.46 -14.60 -20.64
C ILE A 117 9.37 -14.60 -19.55
N VAL A 118 9.66 -15.15 -18.38
CA VAL A 118 8.70 -15.28 -17.27
C VAL A 118 8.41 -13.92 -16.65
N ALA A 119 9.42 -13.03 -16.59
CA ALA A 119 9.35 -11.75 -15.91
C ALA A 119 9.02 -11.91 -14.40
N HIS A 120 8.59 -10.83 -13.76
CA HIS A 120 8.23 -10.77 -12.34
C HIS A 120 9.37 -11.11 -11.38
N GLN A 121 10.59 -10.87 -11.82
CA GLN A 121 11.79 -11.15 -11.04
C GLN A 121 12.01 -10.07 -9.98
N ARG A 122 12.70 -10.47 -8.91
CA ARG A 122 13.28 -9.50 -7.97
C ARG A 122 14.53 -8.89 -8.60
N PRO A 123 14.86 -7.62 -8.28
CA PRO A 123 16.11 -7.06 -8.76
C PRO A 123 17.28 -7.93 -8.34
N LYS A 124 18.16 -8.22 -9.28
CA LYS A 124 19.32 -9.09 -9.09
C LYS A 124 20.40 -8.78 -10.12
N LEU A 125 21.61 -9.22 -9.82
CA LEU A 125 22.75 -9.17 -10.72
C LEU A 125 23.42 -10.53 -10.70
N GLU A 126 23.52 -11.15 -11.87
CA GLU A 126 24.11 -12.47 -12.07
C GLU A 126 25.06 -12.43 -13.26
N ARG A 127 26.16 -13.17 -13.19
CA ARG A 127 27.15 -13.24 -14.27
C ARG A 127 27.15 -14.63 -14.89
N TYR A 128 26.97 -14.67 -16.21
CA TYR A 128 26.99 -15.89 -17.02
C TYR A 128 28.09 -15.76 -18.07
N GLY A 129 29.26 -16.34 -17.77
CA GLY A 129 30.46 -16.13 -18.57
C GLY A 129 30.85 -14.66 -18.60
N ASP A 130 30.92 -14.09 -19.80
CA ASP A 130 31.26 -12.67 -20.02
C ASP A 130 30.04 -11.74 -20.01
N THR A 131 28.82 -12.30 -19.98
CA THR A 131 27.58 -11.53 -19.97
C THR A 131 27.05 -11.33 -18.55
N LEU A 132 26.68 -10.10 -18.23
CA LEU A 132 25.99 -9.75 -17.00
C LEU A 132 24.49 -9.71 -17.25
N PHE A 133 23.72 -10.41 -16.45
CA PHE A 133 22.27 -10.31 -16.41
C PHE A 133 21.85 -9.48 -15.20
N VAL A 134 21.14 -8.39 -15.44
CA VAL A 134 20.66 -7.49 -14.39
C VAL A 134 19.15 -7.33 -14.52
N VAL A 135 18.45 -7.54 -13.42
CA VAL A 135 17.03 -7.25 -13.29
C VAL A 135 16.89 -6.01 -12.41
N LEU A 136 16.11 -5.03 -12.88
CA LEU A 136 15.78 -3.83 -12.14
C LEU A 136 14.27 -3.64 -12.07
N ARG A 137 13.81 -3.04 -10.97
CA ARG A 137 12.43 -2.62 -10.81
C ARG A 137 12.36 -1.11 -10.70
N ALA A 138 11.89 -0.46 -11.75
CA ALA A 138 11.57 0.95 -11.70
C ALA A 138 10.28 1.20 -10.92
N ALA A 139 10.17 2.39 -10.35
CA ALA A 139 8.95 2.87 -9.71
C ALA A 139 8.62 4.26 -10.25
N ARG A 140 7.33 4.58 -10.34
CA ARG A 140 6.83 5.93 -10.59
C ARG A 140 5.63 6.20 -9.69
N TYR A 141 5.49 7.43 -9.24
CA TYR A 141 4.36 7.87 -8.45
C TYR A 141 3.28 8.42 -9.36
N LEU A 142 2.04 7.98 -9.18
CA LEU A 142 0.87 8.43 -9.94
C LEU A 142 0.03 9.37 -9.08
N ASP A 143 0.29 10.68 -9.19
CA ASP A 143 -0.36 11.71 -8.37
C ASP A 143 -1.90 11.67 -8.42
N ASP A 144 -2.49 11.32 -9.58
CA ASP A 144 -3.95 11.33 -9.76
C ASP A 144 -4.68 10.28 -8.91
N VAL A 145 -4.01 9.16 -8.61
CA VAL A 145 -4.57 8.03 -7.86
C VAL A 145 -3.82 7.75 -6.56
N GLU A 146 -2.75 8.49 -6.27
CA GLU A 146 -1.87 8.32 -5.10
C GLU A 146 -1.31 6.89 -5.00
N GLU A 147 -0.92 6.29 -6.13
CA GLU A 147 -0.39 4.93 -6.18
C GLU A 147 1.02 4.88 -6.77
N VAL A 148 1.84 3.97 -6.26
CA VAL A 148 3.14 3.63 -6.87
C VAL A 148 2.98 2.53 -7.93
N ASP A 149 3.32 2.87 -9.18
CA ASP A 149 3.38 1.92 -10.29
C ASP A 149 4.80 1.39 -10.48
N PHE A 150 4.93 0.07 -10.60
CA PHE A 150 6.22 -0.62 -10.70
C PHE A 150 6.43 -1.20 -12.10
N GLY A 151 7.62 -0.96 -12.63
CA GLY A 151 8.06 -1.44 -13.92
C GLY A 151 9.25 -2.37 -13.83
N GLU A 152 9.30 -3.40 -14.66
CA GLU A 152 10.43 -4.33 -14.72
C GLU A 152 11.26 -4.10 -15.98
N ILE A 153 12.59 -4.10 -15.81
CA ILE A 153 13.57 -4.02 -16.89
C ILE A 153 14.64 -5.09 -16.67
N HIS A 154 14.95 -5.81 -17.74
CA HIS A 154 16.09 -6.71 -17.80
C HIS A 154 17.17 -6.13 -18.69
N LEU A 155 18.42 -6.31 -18.28
CA LEU A 155 19.59 -5.93 -19.03
C LEU A 155 20.49 -7.14 -19.20
N PHE A 156 20.89 -7.40 -20.44
CA PHE A 156 22.02 -8.26 -20.74
C PHE A 156 23.17 -7.36 -21.19
N VAL A 157 24.26 -7.36 -20.45
CA VAL A 157 25.44 -6.52 -20.70
C VAL A 157 26.59 -7.45 -21.06
N GLY A 158 26.89 -7.56 -22.34
CA GLY A 158 28.03 -8.32 -22.86
C GLY A 158 29.24 -7.43 -23.13
N PRO A 159 30.30 -7.99 -23.73
CA PRO A 159 31.53 -7.25 -24.05
C PRO A 159 31.36 -6.12 -25.07
N ASP A 160 30.47 -6.31 -26.04
CA ASP A 160 30.24 -5.41 -27.18
C ASP A 160 28.74 -5.15 -27.43
N PHE A 161 27.86 -5.54 -26.50
CA PHE A 161 26.44 -5.28 -26.63
C PHE A 161 25.74 -5.04 -25.30
N VAL A 162 24.63 -4.31 -25.38
CA VAL A 162 23.63 -4.18 -24.31
C VAL A 162 22.26 -4.44 -24.88
N LEU A 163 21.55 -5.42 -24.32
CA LEU A 163 20.16 -5.71 -24.63
C LEU A 163 19.30 -5.30 -23.44
N THR A 164 18.40 -4.35 -23.65
CA THR A 164 17.42 -3.92 -22.64
C THR A 164 16.05 -4.47 -23.00
N VAL A 165 15.41 -5.18 -22.08
CA VAL A 165 14.06 -5.74 -22.24
C VAL A 165 13.14 -5.08 -21.24
N ARG A 166 12.15 -4.34 -21.73
CA ARG A 166 11.18 -3.62 -20.91
C ARG A 166 9.84 -4.32 -20.92
N HIS A 167 9.32 -4.67 -19.74
CA HIS A 167 7.95 -5.20 -19.60
C HIS A 167 6.93 -4.09 -19.25
N SER A 168 7.41 -2.88 -19.00
CA SER A 168 6.64 -1.73 -18.56
C SER A 168 7.00 -0.43 -19.30
N GLN A 169 6.14 0.58 -19.18
CA GLN A 169 6.35 1.89 -19.83
C GLN A 169 7.38 2.78 -19.11
N SER A 170 7.86 2.41 -17.93
CA SER A 170 8.79 3.23 -17.14
C SER A 170 10.02 2.43 -16.67
N PRO A 171 11.22 3.03 -16.59
CA PRO A 171 11.63 4.32 -17.13
C PRO A 171 11.60 4.35 -18.65
N ASP A 172 11.59 5.56 -19.19
CA ASP A 172 11.78 5.76 -20.61
C ASP A 172 13.27 5.63 -20.98
N ILE A 173 13.66 4.42 -21.38
CA ILE A 173 15.02 4.12 -21.84
C ILE A 173 15.44 4.98 -23.04
N SER A 174 14.50 5.51 -23.83
CA SER A 174 14.83 6.44 -24.91
C SER A 174 15.42 7.75 -24.38
N MET A 175 14.92 8.26 -23.25
CA MET A 175 15.52 9.43 -22.59
C MET A 175 16.92 9.11 -22.04
N VAL A 176 17.11 7.93 -21.46
CA VAL A 176 18.43 7.47 -20.97
C VAL A 176 19.43 7.43 -22.13
N ARG A 177 19.00 6.92 -23.28
CA ARG A 177 19.80 6.89 -24.50
C ARG A 177 20.14 8.28 -25.00
N SER A 178 19.17 9.18 -25.11
CA SER A 178 19.44 10.56 -25.55
C SER A 178 20.41 11.29 -24.61
N ARG A 179 20.33 11.04 -23.29
CA ARG A 179 21.26 11.60 -22.31
C ARG A 179 22.68 11.08 -22.53
N LEU A 180 22.84 9.78 -22.73
CA LEU A 180 24.14 9.17 -23.03
C LEU A 180 24.71 9.61 -24.37
N GLU A 181 23.88 9.73 -25.41
CA GLU A 181 24.31 10.22 -26.73
C GLU A 181 24.78 11.68 -26.71
N ALA A 182 24.31 12.47 -25.73
CA ALA A 182 24.78 13.83 -25.50
C ALA A 182 26.15 13.89 -24.80
N ASP A 183 26.63 12.78 -24.23
CA ASP A 183 27.94 12.62 -23.62
C ASP A 183 28.74 11.46 -24.27
N PRO A 184 29.36 11.71 -25.44
CA PRO A 184 30.13 10.69 -26.14
C PRO A 184 31.35 10.19 -25.37
N GLU A 185 31.90 10.96 -24.43
CA GLU A 185 33.07 10.53 -23.65
C GLU A 185 32.66 9.42 -22.68
N LEU A 186 31.55 9.63 -21.96
CA LEU A 186 30.95 8.59 -21.12
C LEU A 186 30.49 7.39 -21.93
N LEU A 187 29.83 7.60 -23.07
CA LEU A 187 29.34 6.50 -23.91
C LEU A 187 30.48 5.69 -24.56
N ALA A 188 31.67 6.28 -24.72
CA ALA A 188 32.87 5.59 -25.20
C ALA A 188 33.43 4.59 -24.20
N LEU A 189 33.04 4.67 -22.92
CA LEU A 189 33.39 3.67 -21.90
C LEU A 189 32.67 2.32 -22.11
N GLY A 190 31.73 2.24 -23.07
CA GLY A 190 31.18 0.99 -23.57
C GLY A 190 29.95 0.48 -22.81
N PRO A 191 29.69 -0.85 -22.84
CA PRO A 191 28.48 -1.45 -22.27
C PRO A 191 28.25 -1.14 -20.79
N GLU A 192 29.32 -1.01 -19.99
CA GLU A 192 29.20 -0.67 -18.57
C GLU A 192 28.66 0.75 -18.33
N ALA A 193 28.90 1.69 -19.25
CA ALA A 193 28.32 3.03 -19.17
C ALA A 193 26.80 3.02 -19.39
N VAL A 194 26.31 2.15 -20.27
CA VAL A 194 24.88 1.95 -20.47
C VAL A 194 24.24 1.34 -19.23
N LEU A 195 24.89 0.34 -18.62
CA LEU A 195 24.42 -0.25 -17.35
C LEU A 195 24.30 0.82 -16.25
N TYR A 196 25.35 1.62 -16.08
CA TYR A 196 25.33 2.76 -15.16
C TYR A 196 24.16 3.69 -15.45
N ALA A 197 24.00 4.16 -16.69
CA ALA A 197 22.98 5.15 -17.01
C ALA A 197 21.56 4.64 -16.80
N VAL A 198 21.32 3.33 -16.97
CA VAL A 198 20.02 2.71 -16.67
C VAL A 198 19.82 2.54 -15.16
N LEU A 199 20.84 2.12 -14.41
CA LEU A 199 20.78 2.07 -12.95
C LEU A 199 20.47 3.44 -12.35
N ASP A 200 21.22 4.45 -12.79
CA ASP A 200 21.05 5.85 -12.41
C ASP A 200 19.62 6.33 -12.68
N ALA A 201 19.10 6.12 -13.89
CA ALA A 201 17.73 6.51 -14.23
C ALA A 201 16.65 5.80 -13.40
N VAL A 202 16.88 4.53 -13.03
CA VAL A 202 15.97 3.78 -12.14
C VAL A 202 16.02 4.35 -10.73
N VAL A 203 17.22 4.62 -10.19
CA VAL A 203 17.40 5.12 -8.83
C VAL A 203 16.93 6.57 -8.69
N ASP A 204 17.21 7.44 -9.66
CA ASP A 204 16.69 8.81 -9.70
C ASP A 204 15.15 8.84 -9.76
N GLY A 205 14.55 7.88 -10.47
CA GLY A 205 13.10 7.69 -10.53
C GLY A 205 12.44 7.43 -9.17
N TYR A 206 13.21 7.04 -8.16
CA TYR A 206 12.70 6.82 -6.80
C TYR A 206 12.50 8.10 -6.00
N ALA A 207 13.20 9.19 -6.31
CA ALA A 207 13.08 10.42 -5.53
C ALA A 207 11.65 11.02 -5.55
N PRO A 208 10.95 11.11 -6.71
CA PRO A 208 9.54 11.50 -6.74
C PRO A 208 8.62 10.54 -5.95
N VAL A 209 8.89 9.23 -6.02
CA VAL A 209 8.13 8.20 -5.29
C VAL A 209 8.27 8.38 -3.78
N ILE A 210 9.49 8.63 -3.32
CA ILE A 210 9.77 8.93 -1.91
C ILE A 210 9.01 10.18 -1.46
N ALA A 211 8.97 11.23 -2.29
CA ALA A 211 8.26 12.47 -1.96
C ALA A 211 6.74 12.25 -1.88
N GLY A 212 6.16 11.52 -2.83
CA GLY A 212 4.73 11.16 -2.83
C GLY A 212 4.35 10.33 -1.59
N LEU A 213 5.06 9.23 -1.35
CA LEU A 213 4.80 8.39 -0.18
C LEU A 213 4.97 9.14 1.15
N GLN A 214 5.95 10.04 1.26
CA GLN A 214 6.10 10.87 2.46
C GLN A 214 4.86 11.75 2.68
N HIS A 215 4.36 12.37 1.62
CA HIS A 215 3.16 13.21 1.68
C HIS A 215 1.95 12.40 2.13
N ASP A 216 1.74 11.22 1.57
CA ASP A 216 0.61 10.34 1.91
C ASP A 216 0.66 9.87 3.37
N ILE A 217 1.87 9.59 3.88
CA ILE A 217 2.06 9.25 5.30
C ILE A 217 1.72 10.43 6.20
N ASP A 218 2.13 11.64 5.85
CA ASP A 218 1.86 12.86 6.62
C ASP A 218 0.34 13.18 6.65
N GLU A 219 -0.37 12.91 5.55
CA GLU A 219 -1.83 13.01 5.50
C GLU A 219 -2.50 11.99 6.43
N ILE A 220 -2.11 10.71 6.32
CA ILE A 220 -2.64 9.64 7.16
C ILE A 220 -2.40 9.95 8.65
N GLU A 221 -1.22 10.46 9.01
CA GLU A 221 -0.92 10.85 10.39
C GLU A 221 -1.95 11.86 10.90
N THR A 222 -2.30 12.86 10.09
CA THR A 222 -3.33 13.86 10.43
C THR A 222 -4.72 13.24 10.58
N GLU A 223 -5.10 12.35 9.67
CA GLU A 223 -6.42 11.69 9.67
C GLU A 223 -6.64 10.79 10.90
N VAL A 224 -5.58 10.11 11.37
CA VAL A 224 -5.62 9.24 12.56
C VAL A 224 -6.05 10.01 13.80
N PHE A 225 -5.51 11.22 14.00
CA PHE A 225 -5.92 12.11 15.09
C PHE A 225 -7.33 12.66 14.88
N GLY A 226 -7.75 12.86 13.62
CA GLY A 226 -9.12 13.24 13.25
C GLY A 226 -10.19 12.18 13.55
N GLY A 227 -9.79 10.91 13.64
CA GLY A 227 -10.67 9.79 14.00
C GLY A 227 -11.52 9.25 12.86
N ASP A 228 -11.02 9.36 11.63
CA ASP A 228 -11.68 8.78 10.46
C ASP A 228 -11.75 7.24 10.57
N PRO A 229 -12.93 6.61 10.38
CA PRO A 229 -13.06 5.15 10.42
C PRO A 229 -12.39 4.40 9.26
N GLU A 230 -12.14 5.04 8.10
CA GLU A 230 -11.51 4.40 6.93
C GLU A 230 -9.98 4.49 6.93
N VAL A 231 -9.38 5.29 7.83
CA VAL A 231 -7.92 5.45 7.98
C VAL A 231 -7.17 4.13 8.08
N SER A 232 -7.75 3.12 8.74
CA SER A 232 -7.10 1.82 8.90
C SER A 232 -6.88 1.11 7.56
N ARG A 233 -7.77 1.34 6.58
CA ARG A 233 -7.63 0.81 5.22
C ARG A 233 -6.54 1.56 4.46
N ARG A 234 -6.56 2.91 4.51
CA ARG A 234 -5.54 3.74 3.85
C ARG A 234 -4.13 3.42 4.36
N ILE A 235 -3.97 3.23 5.69
CA ILE A 235 -2.70 2.76 6.29
C ILE A 235 -2.26 1.41 5.70
N TYR A 236 -3.19 0.47 5.52
CA TYR A 236 -2.87 -0.86 5.01
C TYR A 236 -2.48 -0.83 3.53
N GLU A 237 -3.22 -0.09 2.70
CA GLU A 237 -2.94 0.10 1.28
C GLU A 237 -1.55 0.73 1.08
N LEU A 238 -1.28 1.84 1.78
CA LEU A 238 0.02 2.50 1.72
C LEU A 238 1.15 1.62 2.29
N SER A 239 0.89 0.83 3.34
CA SER A 239 1.87 -0.14 3.85
C SER A 239 2.25 -1.18 2.81
N ARG A 240 1.31 -1.60 1.95
CA ARG A 240 1.59 -2.55 0.88
C ARG A 240 2.46 -1.92 -0.20
N GLU A 241 2.19 -0.68 -0.59
CA GLU A 241 3.01 0.06 -1.56
C GLU A 241 4.44 0.26 -1.06
N VAL A 242 4.60 0.64 0.21
CA VAL A 242 5.93 0.75 0.85
C VAL A 242 6.67 -0.59 0.85
N ILE A 243 5.98 -1.72 1.08
CA ILE A 243 6.59 -3.06 1.02
C ILE A 243 7.02 -3.40 -0.41
N ASP A 244 6.19 -3.11 -1.41
CA ASP A 244 6.54 -3.36 -2.81
C ASP A 244 7.69 -2.46 -3.27
N PHE A 245 7.77 -1.23 -2.76
CA PHE A 245 8.91 -0.35 -2.98
C PHE A 245 10.18 -0.87 -2.30
N GLN A 246 10.08 -1.41 -1.08
CA GLN A 246 11.20 -2.05 -0.39
C GLN A 246 11.76 -3.24 -1.17
N ARG A 247 10.90 -4.00 -1.87
CA ARG A 247 11.31 -5.10 -2.75
C ARG A 247 12.03 -4.61 -4.01
N ALA A 248 11.81 -3.36 -4.44
CA ALA A 248 12.52 -2.74 -5.55
C ALA A 248 13.86 -2.13 -5.12
N THR A 249 13.93 -1.49 -3.95
CA THR A 249 15.12 -0.76 -3.48
C THR A 249 16.12 -1.64 -2.73
N GLY A 250 15.65 -2.54 -1.85
CA GLY A 250 16.51 -3.33 -0.97
C GLY A 250 17.58 -4.15 -1.71
N PRO A 251 17.25 -4.92 -2.75
CA PRO A 251 18.24 -5.72 -3.48
C PRO A 251 19.27 -4.88 -4.25
N LEU A 252 18.99 -3.61 -4.58
CA LEU A 252 19.96 -2.76 -5.26
C LEU A 252 21.23 -2.58 -4.45
N LEU A 253 21.16 -2.58 -3.11
CA LEU A 253 22.35 -2.45 -2.27
C LEU A 253 23.33 -3.61 -2.49
N GLU A 254 22.83 -4.82 -2.70
CA GLU A 254 23.67 -5.98 -3.01
C GLU A 254 24.21 -5.91 -4.44
N ILE A 255 23.40 -5.47 -5.40
CA ILE A 255 23.82 -5.23 -6.78
C ILE A 255 24.98 -4.23 -6.83
N MET A 256 24.84 -3.08 -6.16
CA MET A 256 25.87 -2.04 -6.12
C MET A 256 27.16 -2.54 -5.46
N ARG A 257 27.06 -3.26 -4.33
CA ARG A 257 28.24 -3.90 -3.69
C ARG A 257 28.93 -4.91 -4.59
N SER A 258 28.16 -5.68 -5.36
CA SER A 258 28.67 -6.68 -6.30
C SER A 258 29.42 -6.02 -7.47
N LEU A 259 28.87 -4.92 -8.01
CA LEU A 259 29.55 -4.10 -9.02
C LEU A 259 30.84 -3.49 -8.48
N GLU A 260 30.80 -2.87 -7.31
CA GLU A 260 31.97 -2.26 -6.66
C GLU A 260 33.08 -3.28 -6.37
N GLY A 261 32.72 -4.47 -5.89
CA GLY A 261 33.67 -5.57 -5.68
C GLY A 261 34.29 -6.09 -6.98
N GLY A 262 33.62 -5.85 -8.11
CA GLY A 262 34.08 -6.24 -9.45
C GLY A 262 35.04 -5.24 -10.12
N PHE A 263 35.06 -3.96 -9.70
CA PHE A 263 35.76 -2.89 -10.42
C PHE A 263 37.20 -3.22 -10.81
N GLN A 264 38.01 -3.72 -9.86
CA GLN A 264 39.41 -4.05 -10.11
C GLN A 264 39.58 -5.29 -10.98
N LYS A 265 38.69 -6.27 -10.82
CA LYS A 265 38.76 -7.54 -11.54
C LYS A 265 38.43 -7.36 -13.03
N TYR A 266 37.51 -6.46 -13.34
CA TYR A 266 37.02 -6.23 -14.70
C TYR A 266 37.62 -4.99 -15.37
N GLY A 267 38.46 -4.23 -14.65
CA GLY A 267 39.15 -3.08 -15.22
C GLY A 267 38.22 -1.91 -15.52
N THR A 268 37.14 -1.75 -14.74
CA THR A 268 36.18 -0.65 -14.86
C THR A 268 36.88 0.69 -14.72
N ASP A 269 36.60 1.62 -15.64
CA ASP A 269 37.22 2.95 -15.68
C ASP A 269 36.98 3.74 -14.38
N GLU A 270 37.99 4.50 -13.92
CA GLU A 270 37.91 5.25 -12.66
C GLU A 270 36.75 6.26 -12.63
N GLU A 271 36.41 6.85 -13.77
CA GLU A 271 35.30 7.81 -13.86
C GLU A 271 33.96 7.07 -13.70
N LEU A 272 33.81 5.92 -14.35
CA LEU A 272 32.61 5.09 -14.22
C LEU A 272 32.43 4.56 -12.79
N GLN A 273 33.52 4.23 -12.10
CA GLN A 273 33.48 3.87 -10.68
C GLN A 273 32.94 5.01 -9.81
N ARG A 274 33.26 6.27 -10.12
CA ARG A 274 32.74 7.43 -9.37
C ARG A 274 31.24 7.58 -9.58
N TYR A 275 30.77 7.48 -10.82
CA TYR A 275 29.35 7.52 -11.13
C TYR A 275 28.57 6.39 -10.45
N LEU A 276 29.08 5.16 -10.48
CA LEU A 276 28.42 4.03 -9.81
C LEU A 276 28.37 4.18 -8.28
N ARG A 277 29.38 4.81 -7.65
CA ARG A 277 29.31 5.12 -6.20
C ARG A 277 28.23 6.14 -5.87
N ASP A 278 28.04 7.16 -6.72
CA ASP A 278 26.97 8.14 -6.54
C ASP A 278 25.59 7.46 -6.61
N VAL A 279 25.39 6.56 -7.58
CA VAL A 279 24.19 5.73 -7.68
C VAL A 279 24.01 4.84 -6.45
N ALA A 280 25.11 4.30 -5.88
CA ALA A 280 25.06 3.50 -4.67
C ALA A 280 24.63 4.30 -3.44
N ASP A 281 25.09 5.55 -3.33
CA ASP A 281 24.67 6.48 -2.28
C ASP A 281 23.19 6.83 -2.41
N HIS A 282 22.70 7.12 -3.62
CA HIS A 282 21.27 7.36 -3.87
C HIS A 282 20.41 6.12 -3.61
N ALA A 283 20.86 4.93 -4.00
CA ALA A 283 20.15 3.68 -3.70
C ALA A 283 20.09 3.40 -2.19
N THR A 284 21.16 3.70 -1.46
CA THR A 284 21.20 3.61 0.01
C THR A 284 20.21 4.58 0.65
N TYR A 285 20.21 5.84 0.23
CA TYR A 285 19.24 6.83 0.69
C TYR A 285 17.80 6.37 0.45
N ALA A 286 17.49 5.86 -0.75
CA ALA A 286 16.17 5.35 -1.06
C ALA A 286 15.75 4.17 -0.16
N ALA A 287 16.65 3.20 0.04
CA ALA A 287 16.39 2.06 0.91
C ALA A 287 16.13 2.48 2.37
N GLU A 288 16.97 3.36 2.93
CA GLU A 288 16.81 3.89 4.28
C GLU A 288 15.49 4.65 4.46
N ARG A 289 15.07 5.41 3.43
CA ARG A 289 13.83 6.17 3.50
C ARG A 289 12.60 5.27 3.50
N VAL A 290 12.60 4.24 2.66
CA VAL A 290 11.54 3.23 2.61
C VAL A 290 11.43 2.44 3.91
N ASP A 291 12.56 2.07 4.53
CA ASP A 291 12.58 1.44 5.84
C ASP A 291 11.97 2.36 6.93
N GLY A 292 12.27 3.67 6.86
CA GLY A 292 11.67 4.68 7.72
C GLY A 292 10.15 4.79 7.56
N PHE A 293 9.64 4.79 6.32
CA PHE A 293 8.20 4.81 6.03
C PHE A 293 7.47 3.63 6.64
N ARG A 294 8.04 2.42 6.48
CA ARG A 294 7.47 1.20 7.05
C ARG A 294 7.35 1.29 8.58
N GLN A 295 8.37 1.82 9.24
CA GLN A 295 8.34 2.01 10.69
C GLN A 295 7.31 3.06 11.11
N MET A 296 7.20 4.16 10.36
CA MET A 296 6.23 5.22 10.63
C MET A 296 4.79 4.71 10.52
N LEU A 297 4.47 3.97 9.46
CA LEU A 297 3.14 3.37 9.27
C LEU A 297 2.79 2.35 10.36
N GLN A 298 3.76 1.54 10.82
CA GLN A 298 3.55 0.63 11.96
C GLN A 298 3.24 1.38 13.26
N ASN A 299 3.94 2.49 13.51
CA ASN A 299 3.69 3.35 14.66
C ASN A 299 2.30 4.00 14.56
N ILE A 300 1.95 4.54 13.39
CA ILE A 300 0.65 5.16 13.13
C ILE A 300 -0.49 4.16 13.37
N LEU A 301 -0.37 2.92 12.86
CA LEU A 301 -1.37 1.87 13.08
C LEU A 301 -1.56 1.58 14.58
N THR A 302 -0.47 1.56 15.34
CA THR A 302 -0.48 1.35 16.79
C THR A 302 -1.15 2.52 17.53
N VAL A 303 -0.85 3.76 17.13
CA VAL A 303 -1.48 4.96 17.67
C VAL A 303 -2.98 4.95 17.37
N ASN A 304 -3.38 4.64 16.13
CA ASN A 304 -4.78 4.55 15.75
C ASN A 304 -5.53 3.51 16.59
N ALA A 305 -4.98 2.30 16.77
CA ALA A 305 -5.57 1.28 17.62
C ALA A 305 -5.71 1.75 19.08
N THR A 306 -4.73 2.50 19.59
CA THR A 306 -4.77 3.08 20.94
C THR A 306 -5.87 4.13 21.06
N LEU A 307 -6.01 5.04 20.09
CA LEU A 307 -7.05 6.05 20.06
C LEU A 307 -8.45 5.44 19.96
N VAL A 308 -8.63 4.41 19.12
CA VAL A 308 -9.89 3.66 19.03
C VAL A 308 -10.25 3.02 20.37
N SER A 309 -9.29 2.38 21.04
CA SER A 309 -9.49 1.80 22.38
C SER A 309 -9.86 2.86 23.42
N GLN A 310 -9.20 4.03 23.40
CA GLN A 310 -9.55 5.13 24.29
C GLN A 310 -10.98 5.64 24.08
N ARG A 311 -11.41 5.81 22.81
CA ARG A 311 -12.79 6.20 22.49
C ARG A 311 -13.80 5.18 23.01
N GLN A 312 -13.55 3.88 22.79
CA GLN A 312 -14.40 2.81 23.31
C GLN A 312 -14.48 2.79 24.84
N ASN A 313 -13.37 3.04 25.53
CA ASN A 313 -13.35 3.10 26.99
C ASN A 313 -14.16 4.30 27.53
N GLU A 314 -14.06 5.46 26.87
CA GLU A 314 -14.84 6.63 27.25
C GLU A 314 -16.34 6.42 26.99
N GLU A 315 -16.71 5.82 25.85
CA GLU A 315 -18.11 5.44 25.57
C GLU A 315 -18.65 4.43 26.59
N MET A 316 -17.85 3.42 26.97
CA MET A 316 -18.23 2.44 27.99
C MET A 316 -18.44 3.10 29.36
N LYS A 317 -17.60 4.06 29.72
CA LYS A 317 -17.74 4.85 30.95
C LYS A 317 -19.03 5.68 30.93
N GLN A 318 -19.32 6.38 29.83
CA GLN A 318 -20.56 7.14 29.67
C GLN A 318 -21.80 6.24 29.78
N LEU A 319 -21.77 5.06 29.16
CA LEU A 319 -22.84 4.07 29.26
C LEU A 319 -23.01 3.54 30.69
N ALA A 320 -21.91 3.29 31.40
CA ALA A 320 -21.94 2.85 32.80
C ALA A 320 -22.55 3.93 33.70
N GLU A 321 -22.14 5.20 33.54
CA GLU A 321 -22.71 6.34 34.28
C GLU A 321 -24.21 6.51 34.00
N ALA A 322 -24.64 6.43 32.74
CA ALA A 322 -26.04 6.46 32.36
C ALA A 322 -26.84 5.27 32.96
N GLY A 323 -26.25 4.07 32.96
CA GLY A 323 -26.83 2.88 33.58
C GLY A 323 -26.97 3.00 35.10
N HIS A 324 -25.99 3.62 35.77
CA HIS A 324 -26.07 3.91 37.21
C HIS A 324 -27.21 4.90 37.51
N ALA A 325 -27.32 5.99 36.75
CA ALA A 325 -28.40 6.96 36.90
C ALA A 325 -29.78 6.33 36.68
N GLN A 326 -29.92 5.48 35.65
CA GLN A 326 -31.15 4.74 35.39
C GLN A 326 -31.52 3.80 36.54
N ASN A 327 -30.54 3.08 37.10
CA ASN A 327 -30.76 2.19 38.24
C ASN A 327 -31.26 2.95 39.48
N ASP A 328 -30.76 4.17 39.71
CA ASP A 328 -31.24 4.99 40.83
C ASP A 328 -32.68 5.47 40.64
N GLU A 329 -33.09 5.80 39.41
CA GLU A 329 -34.50 6.12 39.11
C GLU A 329 -35.42 4.89 39.25
N ILE A 330 -34.97 3.70 38.83
CA ILE A 330 -35.72 2.45 39.01
C ILE A 330 -35.92 2.16 40.50
N LYS A 331 -34.91 2.38 41.35
CA LYS A 331 -35.04 2.22 42.82
C LYS A 331 -36.12 3.14 43.39
N LYS A 332 -36.17 4.41 42.97
CA LYS A 332 -37.18 5.38 43.44
C LYS A 332 -38.60 4.96 43.03
N ILE A 333 -38.80 4.61 41.76
CA ILE A 333 -40.12 4.19 41.24
C ILE A 333 -40.60 2.93 41.97
N SER A 334 -39.73 1.93 42.11
CA SER A 334 -40.05 0.67 42.78
C SER A 334 -40.36 0.88 44.27
N SER A 335 -39.64 1.79 44.93
CA SER A 335 -39.88 2.16 46.33
C SER A 335 -41.24 2.83 46.52
N TRP A 336 -41.59 3.79 45.66
CA TRP A 336 -42.91 4.43 45.69
C TRP A 336 -44.05 3.45 45.37
N ALA A 337 -43.85 2.57 44.38
CA ALA A 337 -44.81 1.52 44.06
C ALA A 337 -45.05 0.61 45.27
N ALA A 338 -43.99 0.15 45.94
CA ALA A 338 -44.11 -0.70 47.13
C ALA A 338 -44.85 0.01 48.28
N ILE A 339 -44.59 1.30 48.52
CA ILE A 339 -45.31 2.11 49.53
C ILE A 339 -46.81 2.19 49.21
N LEU A 340 -47.20 2.32 47.95
CA LEU A 340 -48.60 2.44 47.52
C LEU A 340 -49.33 1.09 47.49
N PHE A 341 -48.64 0.01 47.12
CA PHE A 341 -49.22 -1.33 47.05
C PHE A 341 -49.49 -1.94 48.43
N ALA A 342 -48.66 -1.66 49.44
CA ALA A 342 -48.78 -2.30 50.76
C ALA A 342 -50.14 -2.04 51.47
N PRO A 343 -50.68 -0.80 51.52
CA PRO A 343 -52.03 -0.56 52.03
C PRO A 343 -53.12 -1.25 51.23
N THR A 344 -52.92 -1.36 49.91
CA THR A 344 -53.88 -2.00 49.02
C THR A 344 -54.05 -3.47 49.39
N LEU A 345 -52.97 -4.17 49.75
CA LEU A 345 -53.06 -5.56 50.22
C LEU A 345 -53.92 -5.68 51.48
N ILE A 346 -53.74 -4.77 52.46
CA ILE A 346 -54.55 -4.73 53.68
C ILE A 346 -56.01 -4.44 53.32
N GLY A 347 -56.26 -3.47 52.43
CA GLY A 347 -57.59 -3.10 51.97
C GLY A 347 -58.30 -4.24 51.24
N THR A 348 -57.57 -5.01 50.42
CA THR A 348 -58.10 -6.19 49.73
C THR A 348 -58.52 -7.27 50.72
N VAL A 349 -57.70 -7.57 51.74
CA VAL A 349 -58.03 -8.57 52.78
C VAL A 349 -59.27 -8.18 53.56
N TYR A 350 -59.36 -6.92 54.01
CA TYR A 350 -60.53 -6.40 54.72
C TYR A 350 -61.75 -6.15 53.81
N GLY A 351 -61.57 -6.17 52.49
CA GLY A 351 -62.63 -6.09 51.48
C GLY A 351 -63.15 -7.44 51.01
N MET A 352 -62.62 -8.56 51.53
CA MET A 352 -63.09 -9.89 51.17
C MET A 352 -64.43 -10.19 51.87
N ASN A 353 -65.36 -10.79 51.14
CA ASN A 353 -66.67 -11.20 51.66
C ASN A 353 -66.56 -12.55 52.39
N PHE A 354 -65.89 -12.58 53.55
CA PHE A 354 -65.90 -13.74 54.45
C PHE A 354 -66.83 -13.50 55.64
N ASP A 355 -67.57 -14.54 56.03
CA ASP A 355 -68.52 -14.47 57.14
C ASP A 355 -67.81 -14.46 58.52
N GLU A 356 -66.67 -15.17 58.64
CA GLU A 356 -65.91 -15.33 59.89
C GLU A 356 -64.67 -14.41 59.92
N MET A 357 -64.91 -13.09 60.03
CA MET A 357 -63.86 -12.09 60.27
C MET A 357 -64.14 -11.35 61.59
N PRO A 358 -63.55 -11.81 62.72
CA PRO A 358 -63.83 -11.23 64.04
C PRO A 358 -63.47 -9.74 64.15
N GLU A 359 -62.51 -9.28 63.35
CA GLU A 359 -62.04 -7.89 63.33
C GLU A 359 -63.06 -6.90 62.75
N LEU A 360 -63.98 -7.34 61.87
CA LEU A 360 -65.01 -6.47 61.26
C LEU A 360 -66.07 -6.01 62.26
N HIS A 361 -66.38 -6.85 63.25
CA HIS A 361 -67.40 -6.60 64.27
C HIS A 361 -66.84 -5.81 65.47
N TRP A 362 -65.53 -5.55 65.47
CA TRP A 362 -64.87 -4.76 66.50
C TRP A 362 -65.06 -3.26 66.26
N MET A 363 -65.52 -2.52 67.27
CA MET A 363 -65.74 -1.06 67.20
C MET A 363 -64.50 -0.28 66.72
N PHE A 364 -63.31 -0.80 66.97
CA PHE A 364 -62.05 -0.20 66.53
C PHE A 364 -61.42 -0.88 65.29
N GLY A 365 -62.08 -1.87 64.68
CA GLY A 365 -61.54 -2.60 63.53
C GLY A 365 -61.21 -1.72 62.32
N TYR A 366 -62.11 -0.82 61.94
CA TYR A 366 -61.89 0.13 60.84
C TYR A 366 -60.76 1.15 61.15
N PRO A 367 -60.77 1.85 62.31
CA PRO A 367 -59.63 2.68 62.73
C PRO A 367 -58.31 1.90 62.83
N PHE A 368 -58.34 0.65 63.28
CA PHE A 368 -57.17 -0.22 63.38
C PHE A 368 -56.60 -0.55 62.00
N ALA A 369 -57.44 -0.91 61.01
CA ALA A 369 -57.00 -1.17 59.64
C ALA A 369 -56.34 0.07 59.00
N ILE A 370 -56.93 1.26 59.18
CA ILE A 370 -56.33 2.54 58.72
C ILE A 370 -55.01 2.80 59.44
N GLY A 371 -54.97 2.59 60.75
CA GLY A 371 -53.74 2.73 61.55
C GLY A 371 -52.64 1.78 61.07
N LEU A 372 -52.98 0.52 60.79
CA LEU A 372 -52.07 -0.49 60.28
C LEU A 372 -51.52 -0.11 58.89
N MET A 373 -52.37 0.37 57.97
CA MET A 373 -51.94 0.89 56.67
C MET A 373 -50.97 2.06 56.82
N GLY A 374 -51.30 3.03 57.69
CA GLY A 374 -50.45 4.18 57.97
C GLY A 374 -49.09 3.78 58.55
N VAL A 375 -49.08 2.88 59.54
CA VAL A 375 -47.84 2.35 60.14
C VAL A 375 -46.99 1.65 59.08
N VAL A 376 -47.57 0.78 58.24
CA VAL A 376 -46.84 0.06 57.19
C VAL A 376 -46.25 1.02 56.15
N CYS A 377 -47.01 2.02 55.68
CA CYS A 377 -46.50 3.06 54.78
C CYS A 377 -45.34 3.84 55.40
N VAL A 378 -45.49 4.30 56.64
CA VAL A 378 -44.46 5.08 57.35
C VAL A 378 -43.21 4.22 57.57
N SER A 379 -43.37 2.96 57.98
CA SER A 379 -42.25 2.02 58.13
C SER A 379 -41.48 1.83 56.82
N LEU A 380 -42.19 1.57 55.71
CA LEU A 380 -41.55 1.41 54.39
C LEU A 380 -40.85 2.69 53.92
N TYR A 381 -41.49 3.85 54.09
CA TYR A 381 -40.89 5.15 53.77
C TYR A 381 -39.60 5.39 54.56
N LEU A 382 -39.60 5.14 55.87
CA LEU A 382 -38.41 5.30 56.71
C LEU A 382 -37.29 4.33 56.33
N ILE A 383 -37.61 3.07 55.99
CA ILE A 383 -36.63 2.08 55.54
C ILE A 383 -35.99 2.50 54.23
N PHE A 384 -36.79 2.88 53.23
CA PHE A 384 -36.29 3.30 51.92
C PHE A 384 -35.51 4.61 52.00
N LYS A 385 -35.96 5.58 52.80
CA LYS A 385 -35.22 6.83 53.05
C LYS A 385 -33.89 6.57 53.75
N ARG A 386 -33.84 5.67 54.74
CA ARG A 386 -32.59 5.31 55.42
C ARG A 386 -31.61 4.57 54.51
N ARG A 387 -32.11 3.89 53.48
CA ARG A 387 -31.31 3.20 52.45
C ARG A 387 -30.94 4.10 51.27
N ASN A 388 -31.31 5.39 51.27
CA ASN A 388 -31.15 6.32 50.15
C ASN A 388 -31.81 5.81 48.84
N TRP A 389 -32.94 5.12 48.95
CA TRP A 389 -33.75 4.73 47.79
C TRP A 389 -34.82 5.78 47.44
N LEU A 390 -34.93 6.83 48.26
CA LEU A 390 -35.89 7.94 48.17
C LEU A 390 -35.20 9.28 48.38
#